data_AF-A0A437QFD7-F1
#
_entry.id   AF-A0A437QFD7-F1
#
_cell.length_a   1.000
_cell.length_b   1.000
_cell.length_c   1.000
_cell.angle_alpha   90.00
_cell.angle_beta   90.00
_cell.angle_gamma   90.00
#
_symmetry.space_group_name_H-M   'P 1'
#
loop_
_entity.id
_entity.type
_entity.pdbx_description
1 polymer ?
#
loop_
_entity_poly.entity_id
_entity_poly.type
_entity_poly.pdbx_seq_one_letter_code
_entity_poly.pdbx_strand_id
1 'polypeptide(L)'
;MFAFLSDEQNQHLAAVTREYTGQMPTLGAALGAITIGHVYGWRVLKIVHSPATLKKYENIIGFKYEELCPEITELSSRNVGFRMYQKIGAFWKVVLGQVKVDNKNEANDDVE
;
A
#
# COMPACT_ATOMS: atom_id res chain seq x y z
N MET A 1 -9.17 -18.67 4.76
CA MET A 1 -8.94 -17.20 4.85
C MET A 1 -7.49 -16.96 5.29
N PHE A 2 -7.05 -15.73 5.56
CA PHE A 2 -5.64 -15.39 5.80
C PHE A 2 -5.17 -15.89 7.18
N ALA A 3 -4.08 -16.65 7.22
CA ALA A 3 -3.58 -17.27 8.46
C ALA A 3 -3.01 -16.29 9.50
N PHE A 4 -2.72 -15.06 9.08
CA PHE A 4 -2.10 -14.02 9.92
C PHE A 4 -3.10 -12.99 10.47
N LEU A 5 -4.39 -13.15 10.16
CA LEU A 5 -5.46 -12.30 10.69
C LEU A 5 -6.23 -13.03 11.79
N SER A 6 -6.91 -12.28 12.65
CA SER A 6 -7.81 -12.86 13.65
C SER A 6 -8.99 -13.58 12.99
N ASP A 7 -9.62 -14.50 13.73
CA ASP A 7 -10.82 -15.19 13.25
C ASP A 7 -11.95 -14.21 12.93
N GLU A 8 -12.11 -13.16 13.73
CA GLU A 8 -13.10 -12.10 13.49
C GLU A 8 -12.83 -11.34 12.18
N GLN A 9 -11.59 -10.92 11.95
CA GLN A 9 -11.19 -10.26 10.70
C GLN A 9 -11.43 -11.18 9.50
N ASN A 10 -11.09 -12.46 9.64
CA ASN A 10 -11.31 -13.44 8.59
C ASN A 10 -12.80 -13.70 8.31
N GLN A 11 -13.65 -13.73 9.33
CA GLN A 11 -15.10 -13.85 9.18
C GLN A 11 -15.69 -12.62 8.50
N HIS A 12 -15.28 -11.41 8.89
CA HIS A 12 -15.71 -10.17 8.25
C HIS A 12 -15.34 -10.14 6.77
N LEU A 13 -14.08 -10.42 6.44
CA LEU A 13 -13.62 -10.44 5.06
C LEU A 13 -14.33 -11.53 4.22
N ALA A 14 -14.66 -12.67 4.82
CA ALA A 14 -15.45 -13.71 4.16
C ALA A 14 -16.90 -13.25 3.88
N ALA A 15 -17.53 -12.52 4.81
CA ALA A 15 -18.85 -11.93 4.61
C ALA A 15 -18.82 -10.88 3.49
N VAL A 16 -17.89 -9.92 3.55
CA VAL A 16 -17.67 -8.92 2.49
C VAL A 16 -17.49 -9.59 1.14
N THR A 17 -16.66 -10.63 1.04
CA THR A 17 -16.38 -11.33 -0.22
C THR A 17 -17.64 -11.98 -0.81
N ARG A 18 -18.53 -12.51 0.04
CA ARG A 18 -19.77 -13.16 -0.40
C ARG A 18 -20.84 -12.16 -0.83
N GLU A 19 -20.91 -11.00 -0.17
CA GLU A 19 -21.94 -9.99 -0.37
C GLU A 19 -21.55 -8.92 -1.39
N TYR A 20 -20.29 -8.90 -1.84
CA TYR A 20 -19.78 -7.89 -2.75
C TYR A 20 -20.46 -7.96 -4.13
N THR A 21 -21.15 -6.87 -4.51
CA THR A 21 -21.85 -6.71 -5.79
C THR A 21 -21.12 -5.82 -6.80
N GLY A 22 -19.89 -5.39 -6.49
CA GLY A 22 -19.09 -4.53 -7.36
C GLY A 22 -18.24 -5.29 -8.37
N GLN A 23 -17.21 -4.63 -8.90
CA GLN A 23 -16.32 -5.24 -9.89
C GLN A 23 -15.36 -6.24 -9.24
N MET A 24 -15.48 -7.52 -9.61
CA MET A 24 -14.65 -8.61 -9.08
C MET A 24 -13.12 -8.37 -9.14
N PRO A 25 -12.55 -7.74 -10.20
CA PRO A 25 -11.13 -7.39 -10.21
C PRO A 25 -10.73 -6.42 -9.09
N THR A 26 -11.63 -5.52 -8.69
CA THR A 26 -11.37 -4.57 -7.60
C THR A 26 -11.35 -5.30 -6.25
N LEU A 27 -12.28 -6.24 -6.03
CA LEU A 27 -12.29 -7.08 -4.82
C LEU A 27 -11.04 -7.96 -4.74
N GLY A 28 -10.67 -8.63 -5.84
CA GLY A 28 -9.46 -9.45 -5.90
C GLY A 28 -8.20 -8.64 -5.61
N ALA A 29 -8.10 -7.42 -6.15
CA ALA A 29 -6.98 -6.53 -5.86
C ALA A 29 -6.96 -6.08 -4.38
N ALA A 30 -8.11 -5.77 -3.78
CA ALA A 30 -8.21 -5.41 -2.36
C ALA A 30 -7.78 -6.57 -1.45
N LEU A 31 -8.24 -7.79 -1.72
CA LEU A 31 -7.82 -8.98 -0.96
C LEU A 31 -6.34 -9.31 -1.18
N GLY A 32 -5.85 -9.17 -2.42
CA GLY A 32 -4.44 -9.35 -2.75
C GLY A 32 -3.54 -8.34 -2.03
N ALA A 33 -3.98 -7.08 -1.92
CA ALA A 33 -3.26 -6.04 -1.20
C ALA A 33 -3.08 -6.37 0.28
N ILE A 34 -4.01 -7.09 0.93
CA ILE A 34 -3.82 -7.58 2.32
C ILE A 34 -2.62 -8.54 2.39
N THR A 35 -2.48 -9.44 1.41
CA THR A 35 -1.35 -10.38 1.37
C THR A 35 -0.02 -9.66 1.18
N ILE A 36 0.02 -8.72 0.23
CA ILE A 36 1.21 -7.90 -0.03
C ILE A 36 1.54 -7.00 1.17
N GLY A 37 0.53 -6.41 1.80
CA GLY A 37 0.69 -5.60 3.01
C GLY A 37 1.22 -6.40 4.19
N HIS A 38 0.80 -7.65 4.35
CA HIS A 38 1.33 -8.52 5.40
C HIS A 38 2.81 -8.85 5.15
N VAL A 39 3.19 -9.14 3.90
CA VAL A 39 4.56 -9.51 3.54
C VAL A 39 5.50 -8.30 3.54
N TYR A 40 5.07 -7.15 3.04
CA TYR A 40 5.94 -5.99 2.77
C TYR A 40 5.61 -4.74 3.62
N GLY A 41 4.58 -4.80 4.44
CA GLY A 41 4.09 -3.69 5.24
C GLY A 41 3.14 -2.75 4.50
N TRP A 42 2.20 -2.12 5.23
CA TRP A 42 1.21 -1.21 4.63
C TRP A 42 1.83 0.05 4.02
N ARG A 43 3.02 0.45 4.48
CA ARG A 43 3.76 1.58 3.91
C ARG A 43 4.15 1.34 2.45
N VAL A 44 4.48 0.11 2.08
CA VAL A 44 4.75 -0.28 0.69
C VAL A 44 3.48 -0.20 -0.16
N LEU A 45 2.33 -0.59 0.40
CA LEU A 45 1.05 -0.45 -0.31
C LEU A 45 0.76 1.01 -0.71
N LYS A 46 1.03 1.97 0.20
CA LYS A 46 0.87 3.41 -0.08
C LYS A 46 1.82 3.96 -1.15
N ILE A 47 2.90 3.24 -1.45
CA ILE A 47 3.83 3.59 -2.53
C ILE A 47 3.34 3.00 -3.86
N VAL A 48 2.90 1.75 -3.83
CA VAL A 48 2.51 0.99 -5.03
C VAL A 48 1.15 1.44 -5.56
N HIS A 49 0.24 1.83 -4.67
CA HIS A 49 -1.11 2.24 -5.01
C HIS A 49 -1.35 3.71 -4.72
N SER A 50 -2.15 4.36 -5.58
CA SER A 50 -2.60 5.73 -5.30
C SER A 50 -3.44 5.78 -4.02
N PRO A 51 -3.45 6.92 -3.28
CA PRO A 51 -4.28 7.07 -2.08
C PRO A 51 -5.77 6.82 -2.36
N ALA A 52 -6.26 7.22 -3.54
CA ALA A 52 -7.65 6.99 -3.94
C ALA A 52 -7.96 5.50 -4.13
N THR A 53 -7.02 4.75 -4.72
CA THR A 53 -7.15 3.31 -4.91
C THR A 53 -7.16 2.56 -3.58
N LEU A 54 -6.24 2.90 -2.67
CA LEU A 54 -6.21 2.28 -1.35
C LEU A 54 -7.47 2.58 -0.55
N LYS A 55 -7.92 3.83 -0.54
CA LYS A 55 -9.17 4.20 0.13
C LYS A 55 -10.36 3.43 -0.44
N LYS A 56 -10.41 3.23 -1.76
CA LYS A 56 -11.44 2.40 -2.39
C LYS A 56 -11.36 0.96 -1.90
N TYR A 57 -10.16 0.39 -1.81
CA TYR A 57 -10.00 -0.96 -1.29
C TYR A 57 -10.43 -1.05 0.18
N GLU A 58 -9.95 -0.16 1.05
CA GLU A 58 -10.32 -0.08 2.47
C GLU A 58 -11.84 0.02 2.65
N ASN A 59 -12.52 0.84 1.84
CA ASN A 59 -13.99 0.93 1.86
C ASN A 59 -14.69 -0.38 1.47
N ILE A 60 -14.06 -1.21 0.63
CA ILE A 60 -14.59 -2.53 0.25
C ILE A 60 -14.38 -3.51 1.39
N ILE A 61 -13.15 -3.58 1.94
CA ILE A 61 -12.79 -4.56 2.99
C ILE A 61 -13.28 -4.19 4.39
N GLY A 62 -13.68 -2.93 4.62
CA GLY A 62 -14.18 -2.45 5.91
C GLY A 62 -13.10 -2.15 6.96
N PHE A 63 -11.81 -2.32 6.61
CA PHE A 63 -10.68 -2.12 7.51
C PHE A 63 -9.61 -1.25 6.85
N LYS A 64 -8.80 -0.58 7.67
CA LYS A 64 -7.58 0.07 7.18
C LYS A 64 -6.45 -0.94 7.04
N TYR A 65 -5.60 -0.78 6.03
CA TYR A 65 -4.41 -1.63 5.90
C TYR A 65 -3.45 -1.47 7.08
N GLU A 66 -3.48 -0.31 7.75
CA GLU A 66 -2.73 -0.02 8.97
C GLU A 66 -3.14 -0.91 10.16
N GLU A 67 -4.37 -1.38 10.17
CA GLU A 67 -4.94 -2.23 11.24
C GLU A 67 -4.74 -3.72 10.95
N LEU A 68 -4.65 -4.09 9.67
CA LEU A 68 -4.51 -5.48 9.22
C LEU A 68 -3.05 -5.93 9.05
N CYS A 69 -2.15 -4.99 8.75
CA CYS A 69 -0.80 -5.29 8.30
C CYS A 69 0.25 -4.55 9.16
N PRO A 70 1.44 -5.12 9.33
CA PRO A 70 2.55 -4.42 9.97
C PRO A 70 2.95 -3.17 9.18
N GLU A 71 3.59 -2.20 9.84
CA GLU A 71 4.02 -0.94 9.21
C GLU A 71 5.10 -1.16 8.16
N ILE A 72 6.14 -1.90 8.53
CA ILE A 72 7.29 -2.30 7.72
C ILE A 72 7.68 -3.71 8.18
N THR A 73 8.14 -4.55 7.27
CA THR A 73 8.64 -5.90 7.56
C THR A 73 10.09 -6.06 7.13
N GLU A 74 10.75 -7.12 7.60
CA GLU A 74 12.09 -7.47 7.11
C GLU A 74 12.10 -7.71 5.60
N LEU A 75 10.98 -8.17 5.03
CA LEU A 75 10.85 -8.40 3.58
C LEU A 75 10.57 -7.13 2.78
N SER A 76 10.12 -6.03 3.41
CA SER A 76 10.21 -4.69 2.81
C SER A 76 11.64 -4.39 2.35
N SER A 77 12.64 -4.98 3.01
CA SER A 77 14.06 -4.79 2.70
C SER A 77 14.60 -5.70 1.58
N ARG A 78 13.96 -6.86 1.32
CA ARG A 78 14.61 -8.00 0.66
C ARG A 78 14.56 -8.05 -0.87
N ASN A 79 13.70 -7.26 -1.53
CA ASN A 79 13.69 -7.18 -3.00
C ASN A 79 14.04 -5.79 -3.58
N VAL A 80 14.04 -4.72 -2.77
CA VAL A 80 14.41 -3.36 -3.19
C VAL A 80 15.05 -2.56 -2.03
N GLY A 81 15.10 -3.09 -0.82
CA GLY A 81 15.11 -2.23 0.36
C GLY A 81 16.44 -1.88 1.03
N PHE A 82 17.58 -2.38 0.58
CA PHE A 82 18.86 -1.69 0.89
C PHE A 82 18.95 -0.33 0.16
N ARG A 83 18.30 -0.18 -1.00
CA ARG A 83 18.13 1.12 -1.72
C ARG A 83 16.99 1.96 -1.17
N MET A 84 15.98 1.32 -0.59
CA MET A 84 14.76 1.99 -0.15
C MET A 84 14.93 2.64 1.23
N TYR A 85 15.87 2.22 2.09
CA TYR A 85 16.16 2.92 3.36
C TYR A 85 16.57 4.40 3.17
N GLN A 86 17.38 4.71 2.15
CA GLN A 86 17.72 6.11 1.80
C GLN A 86 16.56 6.85 1.11
N LYS A 87 15.74 6.14 0.31
CA LYS A 87 14.63 6.76 -0.44
C LYS A 87 13.35 6.91 0.35
N ILE A 88 13.04 6.05 1.31
CA ILE A 88 11.86 6.07 2.19
C ILE A 88 11.84 7.35 3.01
N GLY A 89 12.95 7.74 3.67
CA GLY A 89 12.99 8.97 4.46
C GLY A 89 12.68 10.22 3.64
N ALA A 90 13.32 10.36 2.46
CA ALA A 90 13.07 11.47 1.54
C ALA A 90 11.67 11.40 0.90
N PHE A 91 11.22 10.21 0.51
CA PHE A 91 9.92 9.96 -0.12
C PHE A 91 8.75 10.22 0.84
N TRP A 92 8.84 9.81 2.11
CA TRP A 92 7.83 10.14 3.11
C TRP A 92 7.81 11.63 3.42
N LYS A 93 8.96 12.32 3.42
CA LYS A 93 8.96 13.79 3.51
C LYS A 93 8.25 14.43 2.30
N VAL A 94 8.37 13.88 1.10
CA VAL A 94 7.64 14.36 -0.09
C VAL A 94 6.14 14.05 -0.02
N VAL A 95 5.76 12.81 0.32
CA VAL A 95 4.36 12.38 0.44
C VAL A 95 3.62 13.05 1.61
N LEU A 96 4.32 13.34 2.71
CA LEU A 96 3.81 14.11 3.84
C LEU A 96 3.87 15.63 3.60
N GLY A 97 4.28 16.09 2.42
CA GLY A 97 4.33 17.51 2.06
C GLY A 97 5.39 18.34 2.78
N GLN A 98 6.35 17.69 3.45
CA GLN A 98 7.46 18.33 4.16
C GLN A 98 8.64 18.73 3.24
N VAL A 99 8.58 18.40 1.95
CA VAL A 99 9.48 18.95 0.92
C VAL A 99 8.65 19.85 -0.01
N LYS A 100 8.83 21.17 0.11
CA LYS A 100 8.53 22.07 -1.02
C LYS A 100 9.54 21.72 -2.11
N VAL A 101 9.07 21.09 -3.18
CA VAL A 101 9.84 21.01 -4.43
C VAL A 101 9.76 22.41 -5.06
N ASP A 102 10.65 23.31 -4.63
CA ASP A 102 10.99 24.45 -5.45
C ASP A 102 11.91 23.94 -6.58
N ASN A 103 11.60 24.34 -7.81
CA ASN A 103 12.29 24.04 -9.08
C ASN A 103 11.72 22.86 -9.91
N LYS A 104 10.59 23.13 -10.57
CA LYS A 104 10.43 22.77 -11.99
C LYS A 104 11.31 23.72 -12.78
N ASN A 105 12.29 23.19 -13.51
CA ASN A 105 13.02 23.74 -14.68
C ASN A 105 14.51 23.45 -14.52
N GLU A 106 14.97 22.29 -15.01
CA GLU A 106 16.33 22.02 -15.51
C GLU A 106 16.42 20.52 -15.84
N ALA A 107 15.78 20.15 -16.95
CA ALA A 107 15.93 18.85 -17.60
C ALA A 107 15.55 19.02 -19.07
N ASN A 108 16.41 19.76 -19.79
CA ASN A 108 16.54 20.03 -21.23
C ASN A 108 17.57 21.18 -21.24
N ASP A 109 18.82 21.06 -21.66
CA ASP A 109 19.40 20.31 -22.77
C ASP A 109 20.85 19.94 -22.41
N ASP A 110 21.20 18.65 -22.54
CA ASP A 110 22.58 18.20 -22.76
C ASP A 110 22.51 16.96 -23.69
N VAL A 111 21.95 17.19 -24.88
CA VAL A 111 22.12 16.33 -26.05
C VAL A 111 22.17 17.24 -27.27
N GLU A 112 23.36 17.78 -27.56
CA GLU A 112 24.10 17.63 -28.84
C GLU A 112 25.39 18.48 -28.82
#